data_AF-A0A943SU86-F1
#
_entry.id   AF-A0A943SU86-F1
#
_cell.length_a   1.000
_cell.length_b   1.000
_cell.length_c   1.000
_cell.angle_alpha   90.00
_cell.angle_beta   90.00
_cell.angle_gamma   90.00
#
_symmetry.space_group_name_H-M   'P 1'
#
loop_
_entity.id
_entity.type
_entity.pdbx_description
1 polymer ?
#
loop_
_entity_poly.entity_id
_entity_poly.type
_entity_poly.pdbx_seq_one_letter_code
_entity_poly.pdbx_strand_id
1 'polypeptide(L)'
;MFKPAKIDRLPKMNFRYRLLKVENEWYLMEADRPIIITYFLPWLVYFIPHKAYQLTEDEVESIAPKVLERDRNILSSQSKAGISALGAGSLAVLLGRAFPIEDYLYFSSHLLNLVLMVVVLCIAFGIRIWISIGKKETVRKPSKKANRIYCRPMKLRIVLKKLFLATFSLFLSSAMFYSVLSKSKPNLFVHIGLCVFSFFYLASGNVVLYASDDDYKVKIKKIKRAD
;
A
#
# COMPACT_ATOMS: atom_id res chain seq x y z
N MET A 1 -13.79 -22.48 10.53
CA MET A 1 -13.25 -21.79 11.72
C MET A 1 -12.16 -20.82 11.30
N PHE A 2 -11.77 -19.84 12.13
CA PHE A 2 -10.57 -19.03 11.87
C PHE A 2 -9.33 -19.80 12.36
N LYS A 3 -8.30 -19.89 11.53
CA LYS A 3 -7.01 -20.54 11.81
C LYS A 3 -5.89 -19.50 11.87
N PRO A 4 -4.86 -19.67 12.70
CA PRO A 4 -3.70 -18.78 12.69
C PRO A 4 -2.98 -18.85 11.34
N ALA A 5 -2.46 -17.72 10.88
CA ALA A 5 -1.76 -17.60 9.61
C ALA A 5 -0.69 -16.51 9.66
N LYS A 6 0.38 -16.71 8.89
CA LYS A 6 1.43 -15.71 8.67
C LYS A 6 1.43 -15.26 7.22
N ILE A 7 1.67 -13.97 7.00
CA ILE A 7 1.72 -13.37 5.66
C ILE A 7 3.16 -13.04 5.33
N ASP A 8 3.70 -13.65 4.29
CA ASP A 8 5.03 -13.34 3.79
C ASP A 8 4.99 -12.52 2.51
N ARG A 9 6.02 -11.68 2.33
CA ARG A 9 6.20 -10.93 1.08
C ARG A 9 6.83 -11.83 0.05
N LEU A 10 6.39 -11.69 -1.20
CA LEU A 10 7.10 -12.31 -2.31
C LEU A 10 8.50 -11.68 -2.46
N PRO A 11 9.54 -12.48 -2.77
CA PRO A 11 10.92 -12.00 -2.84
C PRO A 11 11.14 -10.95 -3.94
N LYS A 12 10.29 -10.92 -4.96
CA LYS A 12 10.15 -9.78 -5.88
C LYS A 12 9.04 -8.88 -5.35
N MET A 13 9.34 -7.62 -5.05
CA MET A 13 8.40 -6.64 -4.49
C MET A 13 7.09 -6.68 -5.27
N ASN A 14 6.06 -7.34 -4.75
CA ASN A 14 4.77 -7.49 -5.42
C ASN A 14 3.69 -6.98 -4.47
N PHE A 15 2.98 -5.94 -4.90
CA PHE A 15 1.94 -5.31 -4.07
C PHE A 15 0.61 -6.05 -4.19
N ARG A 16 0.42 -6.81 -5.27
CA ARG A 16 -0.85 -7.47 -5.56
C ARG A 16 -0.99 -8.81 -4.88
N TYR A 17 0.07 -9.60 -4.88
CA TYR A 17 0.06 -10.95 -4.34
C TYR A 17 0.90 -11.02 -3.07
N ARG A 18 0.38 -11.74 -2.08
CA ARG A 18 1.05 -12.04 -0.82
C ARG A 18 1.04 -13.55 -0.60
N LEU A 19 2.11 -14.07 -0.05
CA LEU A 19 2.19 -15.48 0.32
C LEU A 19 1.55 -15.61 1.71
N LEU A 20 0.68 -16.57 1.89
CA LEU A 20 -0.03 -16.82 3.14
C LEU A 20 0.26 -18.24 3.58
N LYS A 21 0.91 -18.40 4.73
CA LYS A 21 1.13 -19.69 5.36
C LYS A 21 0.02 -19.94 6.37
N VAL A 22 -0.77 -21.00 6.15
CA VAL A 22 -1.79 -21.47 7.09
C VAL A 22 -1.39 -22.87 7.52
N GLU A 23 -0.93 -23.01 8.77
CA GLU A 23 -0.38 -24.28 9.28
C GLU A 23 0.78 -24.78 8.40
N ASN A 24 0.56 -25.84 7.60
CA ASN A 24 1.52 -26.40 6.64
C ASN A 24 1.17 -26.15 5.17
N GLU A 25 0.09 -25.42 4.89
CA GLU A 25 -0.33 -25.13 3.51
C GLU A 25 0.00 -23.69 3.11
N TRP A 26 0.44 -23.53 1.86
CA TRP A 26 0.75 -22.24 1.27
C TRP A 26 -0.36 -21.77 0.34
N TYR A 27 -0.70 -20.49 0.45
CA TYR A 27 -1.72 -19.83 -0.35
C TYR A 27 -1.18 -18.54 -0.96
N LEU A 28 -1.39 -18.35 -2.25
CA LEU A 28 -1.12 -17.09 -2.94
C LEU A 28 -2.36 -16.19 -2.87
N MET A 29 -2.36 -15.19 -1.98
CA MET A 29 -3.49 -14.28 -1.76
C MET A 29 -3.40 -13.02 -2.63
N GLU A 30 -4.48 -12.71 -3.36
CA GLU A 30 -4.67 -11.43 -4.04
C GLU A 30 -5.15 -10.36 -3.05
N ALA A 31 -4.21 -9.64 -2.43
CA ALA A 31 -4.49 -8.60 -1.45
C ALA A 31 -5.06 -7.30 -2.06
N ASP A 32 -4.69 -6.99 -3.32
CA ASP A 32 -5.07 -5.74 -4.00
C ASP A 32 -6.48 -5.76 -4.61
N ARG A 33 -7.21 -6.87 -4.46
CA ARG A 33 -8.57 -7.01 -4.97
C ARG A 33 -9.54 -7.25 -3.81
N PRO A 34 -10.71 -6.56 -3.79
CA PRO A 34 -11.25 -5.66 -4.82
C PRO A 34 -10.64 -4.23 -4.81
N ILE A 35 -10.28 -3.72 -6.00
CA ILE A 35 -9.55 -2.45 -6.21
C ILE A 35 -10.20 -1.28 -5.48
N ILE A 36 -11.52 -1.12 -5.67
CA ILE A 36 -12.28 0.02 -5.15
C ILE A 36 -12.14 0.09 -3.63
N ILE A 37 -12.28 -1.03 -2.93
CA ILE A 37 -12.14 -1.06 -1.48
C ILE A 37 -10.70 -0.82 -1.07
N THR A 38 -9.74 -1.51 -1.69
CA THR A 38 -8.32 -1.33 -1.33
C THR A 38 -7.85 0.12 -1.51
N TYR A 39 -8.49 0.90 -2.40
CA TYR A 39 -8.04 2.24 -2.79
C TYR A 39 -8.81 3.35 -2.07
N PHE A 40 -10.14 3.24 -2.00
CA PHE A 40 -10.99 4.28 -1.44
C PHE A 40 -11.43 3.99 -0.01
N LEU A 41 -11.49 2.72 0.38
CA LEU A 41 -11.99 2.28 1.68
C LEU A 41 -11.06 1.22 2.30
N PRO A 42 -9.76 1.50 2.47
CA PRO A 42 -8.80 0.52 2.96
C PRO A 42 -9.21 -0.07 4.31
N TRP A 43 -9.98 0.64 5.14
CA TRP A 43 -10.56 0.14 6.40
C TRP A 43 -11.40 -1.15 6.25
N LEU A 44 -12.07 -1.33 5.10
CA LEU A 44 -13.01 -2.44 4.90
C LEU A 44 -12.33 -3.73 4.44
N VAL A 45 -11.04 -3.71 4.09
CA VAL A 45 -10.34 -4.88 3.52
C VAL A 45 -10.42 -6.13 4.41
N TYR A 46 -10.39 -5.96 5.75
CA TYR A 46 -10.49 -7.09 6.70
C TYR A 46 -11.87 -7.77 6.76
N PHE A 47 -12.90 -7.13 6.23
CA PHE A 47 -14.27 -7.67 6.22
C PHE A 47 -14.61 -8.36 4.90
N ILE A 48 -13.77 -8.20 3.87
CA ILE A 48 -14.02 -8.70 2.52
C ILE A 48 -13.17 -9.94 2.25
N PRO A 49 -13.72 -10.94 1.55
CA PRO A 49 -12.94 -12.09 1.14
C PRO A 49 -11.99 -11.74 -0.01
N HIS A 50 -10.73 -12.12 0.14
CA HIS A 50 -9.75 -12.11 -0.93
C HIS A 50 -9.76 -13.44 -1.70
N LYS A 51 -9.38 -13.40 -2.97
CA LYS A 51 -9.11 -14.62 -3.73
C LYS A 51 -7.72 -15.12 -3.34
N ALA A 52 -7.62 -16.40 -3.01
CA ALA A 52 -6.33 -17.02 -2.81
C ALA A 52 -6.27 -18.37 -3.50
N TYR A 53 -5.11 -18.70 -4.03
CA TYR A 53 -4.88 -19.96 -4.73
C TYR A 53 -3.96 -20.83 -3.88
N GLN A 54 -4.32 -22.11 -3.72
CA GLN A 54 -3.46 -23.04 -2.99
C GLN A 54 -2.22 -23.35 -3.83
N LEU A 55 -1.04 -23.31 -3.21
CA LEU A 55 0.24 -23.65 -3.84
C LEU A 55 0.71 -25.01 -3.33
N THR A 56 1.35 -25.79 -4.20
CA THR A 56 2.15 -26.97 -3.78
C THR A 56 3.55 -26.51 -3.36
N GLU A 57 4.25 -27.24 -2.49
CA GLU A 57 5.60 -26.87 -2.02
C GLU A 57 6.58 -26.60 -3.17
N ASP A 58 6.55 -27.42 -4.23
CA ASP A 58 7.35 -27.21 -5.45
C ASP A 58 7.01 -25.89 -6.18
N GLU A 59 5.74 -25.47 -6.17
CA GLU A 59 5.31 -24.19 -6.75
C GLU A 59 5.77 -23.02 -5.88
N VAL A 60 5.79 -23.18 -4.55
CA VAL A 60 6.31 -22.18 -3.61
C VAL A 60 7.80 -21.97 -3.80
N GLU A 61 8.57 -23.05 -3.97
CA GLU A 61 10.00 -22.98 -4.24
C GLU A 61 10.29 -22.31 -5.58
N SER A 62 9.47 -22.53 -6.61
CA SER A 62 9.61 -21.85 -7.91
C SER A 62 9.27 -20.35 -7.86
N ILE A 63 8.24 -19.95 -7.09
CA ILE A 63 7.77 -18.56 -6.99
C ILE A 63 8.63 -17.77 -5.99
N ALA A 64 9.13 -18.47 -4.98
CA ALA A 64 9.74 -17.86 -3.82
C ALA A 64 10.87 -18.75 -3.25
N PRO A 65 11.95 -19.02 -4.02
CA PRO A 65 13.02 -19.97 -3.66
C PRO A 65 13.82 -19.59 -2.39
N LYS A 66 13.56 -18.40 -1.82
CA LYS A 66 14.28 -17.84 -0.67
C LYS A 66 13.37 -17.25 0.40
N VAL A 67 12.14 -17.76 0.57
CA VAL A 67 11.30 -17.37 1.73
C VAL A 67 11.84 -17.96 3.04
N LEU A 68 12.68 -19.01 2.97
CA LEU A 68 13.30 -19.63 4.14
C LEU A 68 14.62 -18.95 4.59
N GLU A 69 15.31 -18.20 3.70
CA GLU A 69 16.65 -17.64 3.98
C GLU A 69 16.70 -16.11 4.23
N ARG A 70 15.61 -15.36 4.02
CA ARG A 70 15.68 -13.88 3.88
C ARG A 70 15.09 -13.06 5.04
N ASP A 71 15.14 -13.56 6.26
CA ASP A 71 14.78 -12.76 7.45
C ASP A 71 15.93 -11.88 7.98
N ARG A 72 17.17 -12.03 7.47
CA ARG A 72 18.33 -11.26 7.97
C ARG A 72 18.65 -9.95 7.23
N ASN A 73 18.20 -9.76 5.98
CA ASN A 73 18.68 -8.63 5.15
C ASN A 73 17.65 -7.55 4.81
N ILE A 74 16.37 -7.71 5.16
CA ILE A 74 15.34 -6.69 4.87
C ILE A 74 15.26 -5.63 5.98
N LEU A 75 15.56 -6.00 7.23
CA LEU A 75 15.54 -5.06 8.37
C LEU A 75 16.62 -3.95 8.26
N SER A 76 17.74 -4.22 7.59
CA SER A 76 18.85 -3.25 7.44
C SER A 76 18.61 -2.22 6.33
N SER A 77 17.80 -2.56 5.32
CA SER A 77 17.45 -1.67 4.21
C SER A 77 16.31 -0.70 4.56
N GLN A 78 15.33 -1.14 5.35
CA GLN A 78 14.19 -0.31 5.74
C GLN A 78 14.58 0.80 6.72
N SER A 79 15.59 0.55 7.57
CA SER A 79 16.25 1.55 8.41
C SER A 79 16.97 2.62 7.56
N LYS A 80 17.76 2.21 6.56
CA LYS A 80 18.50 3.16 5.69
C LYS A 80 17.57 4.02 4.83
N ALA A 81 16.47 3.48 4.30
CA ALA A 81 15.52 4.23 3.50
C ALA A 81 14.66 5.21 4.33
N GLY A 82 14.27 4.81 5.55
CA GLY A 82 13.55 5.69 6.48
C GLY A 82 14.41 6.85 6.99
N ILE A 83 15.67 6.57 7.31
CA ILE A 83 16.63 7.59 7.77
C ILE A 83 17.09 8.48 6.59
N SER A 84 17.22 7.94 5.39
CA SER A 84 17.51 8.70 4.15
C SER A 84 16.38 9.68 3.79
N ALA A 85 15.11 9.27 3.91
CA ALA A 85 13.97 10.15 3.65
C ALA A 85 13.84 11.26 4.71
N LEU A 86 14.15 10.95 5.97
CA LEU A 86 14.16 11.90 7.07
C LEU A 86 15.34 12.89 6.95
N GLY A 87 16.50 12.42 6.51
CA GLY A 87 17.69 13.23 6.21
C GLY A 87 17.53 14.14 4.99
N ALA A 88 16.88 13.65 3.93
CA ALA A 88 16.51 14.45 2.76
C ALA A 88 15.46 15.52 3.12
N GLY A 89 14.48 15.16 3.96
CA GLY A 89 13.49 16.10 4.49
C GLY A 89 14.12 17.20 5.34
N SER A 90 15.06 16.87 6.23
CA SER A 90 15.76 17.87 7.04
C SER A 90 16.66 18.78 6.20
N LEU A 91 17.34 18.26 5.18
CA LEU A 91 18.14 19.07 4.25
C LEU A 91 17.27 20.02 3.43
N ALA A 92 16.08 19.58 2.98
CA ALA A 92 15.15 20.44 2.27
C ALA A 92 14.62 21.60 3.16
N VAL A 93 14.36 21.35 4.44
CA VAL A 93 13.95 22.40 5.40
C VAL A 93 15.09 23.39 5.66
N LEU A 94 16.33 22.91 5.78
CA LEU A 94 17.49 23.78 5.98
C LEU A 94 17.81 24.61 4.72
N LEU A 95 17.73 24.01 3.53
CA LEU A 95 17.93 24.72 2.26
C LEU A 95 16.80 25.71 1.97
N GLY A 96 15.56 25.42 2.37
CA GLY A 96 14.43 26.35 2.29
C GLY A 96 14.54 27.56 3.24
N ARG A 97 15.37 27.46 4.29
CA ARG A 97 15.71 28.61 5.16
C ARG A 97 16.88 29.42 4.61
N ALA A 98 17.80 28.78 3.88
CA ALA A 98 19.01 29.41 3.33
C ALA A 98 18.75 30.13 2.00
N PHE A 99 17.74 29.71 1.24
CA PHE A 99 17.32 30.34 0.00
C PHE A 99 15.85 30.77 0.12
N PRO A 100 15.46 31.99 -0.27
CA PRO A 100 14.06 32.43 -0.30
C PRO A 100 13.34 31.78 -1.49
N ILE A 101 13.21 30.44 -1.45
CA ILE A 101 12.53 29.67 -2.52
C ILE A 101 11.05 30.03 -2.57
N GLU A 102 10.50 30.53 -1.46
CA GLU A 102 9.10 30.91 -1.28
C GLU A 102 8.59 31.79 -2.42
N ASP A 103 9.34 32.82 -2.83
CA ASP A 103 8.93 33.76 -3.87
C ASP A 103 8.78 33.12 -5.25
N TYR A 104 9.51 32.03 -5.51
CA TYR A 104 9.44 31.24 -6.76
C TYR A 104 8.40 30.12 -6.72
N LEU A 105 7.82 29.84 -5.54
CA LEU A 105 6.89 28.75 -5.32
C LEU A 105 5.42 29.21 -5.33
N TYR A 106 5.18 30.53 -5.38
CA TYR A 106 3.86 31.09 -5.53
C TYR A 106 3.46 31.22 -7.00
N PHE A 107 2.22 30.88 -7.32
CA PHE A 107 1.66 31.08 -8.66
C PHE A 107 0.75 32.31 -8.69
N SER A 108 0.89 33.13 -9.73
CA SER A 108 0.01 34.29 -9.94
C SER A 108 -1.39 33.88 -10.42
N SER A 109 -1.53 32.69 -11.02
CA SER A 109 -2.78 32.22 -11.63
C SER A 109 -3.49 31.16 -10.80
N HIS A 110 -4.74 31.44 -10.43
CA HIS A 110 -5.64 30.48 -9.80
C HIS A 110 -5.99 29.30 -10.74
N LEU A 111 -6.05 29.54 -12.05
CA LEU A 111 -6.32 28.47 -13.02
C LEU A 111 -5.16 27.47 -13.06
N LEU A 112 -3.91 27.97 -13.04
CA LEU A 112 -2.72 27.14 -12.97
C LEU A 112 -2.72 26.29 -11.69
N ASN A 113 -3.10 26.87 -10.55
CA ASN A 113 -3.24 26.16 -9.28
C ASN A 113 -4.19 24.95 -9.37
N LEU A 114 -5.35 25.11 -10.02
CA LEU A 114 -6.33 24.04 -10.21
C LEU A 114 -5.84 22.97 -11.19
N VAL A 115 -5.25 23.38 -12.32
CA VAL A 115 -4.69 22.44 -13.30
C VAL A 115 -3.59 21.60 -12.66
N LEU A 116 -2.70 22.22 -11.89
CA LEU A 116 -1.62 21.53 -11.20
C LEU A 116 -2.14 20.51 -10.19
N MET A 117 -3.20 20.84 -9.44
CA MET A 117 -3.86 19.91 -8.53
C MET A 117 -4.37 18.67 -9.26
N VAL A 118 -5.06 18.85 -10.40
CA VAL A 118 -5.56 17.74 -11.21
C VAL A 118 -4.39 16.87 -11.71
N VAL A 119 -3.32 17.49 -12.21
CA VAL A 119 -2.12 16.78 -12.68
C VAL A 119 -1.50 15.95 -11.55
N VAL A 120 -1.34 16.53 -10.36
CA VAL A 120 -0.77 15.84 -9.18
C VAL A 120 -1.61 14.64 -8.78
N LEU A 121 -2.94 14.79 -8.72
CA LEU A 121 -3.83 13.68 -8.40
C LEU A 121 -3.76 12.58 -9.48
N CYS A 122 -3.73 12.96 -10.76
CA CYS A 122 -3.57 12.02 -11.88
C CYS A 122 -2.24 11.25 -11.78
N ILE A 123 -1.13 11.89 -11.40
CA ILE A 123 0.16 11.23 -11.19
C ILE A 123 0.07 10.25 -10.03
N ALA A 124 -0.46 10.67 -8.88
CA ALA A 124 -0.57 9.82 -7.69
C ALA A 124 -1.43 8.57 -7.96
N PHE A 125 -2.59 8.74 -8.61
CA PHE A 125 -3.45 7.63 -9.04
C PHE A 125 -2.81 6.78 -10.14
N GLY A 126 -2.18 7.41 -11.14
CA GLY A 126 -1.54 6.74 -12.28
C GLY A 126 -0.41 5.81 -11.83
N ILE A 127 0.50 6.29 -10.98
CA ILE A 127 1.56 5.46 -10.38
C ILE A 127 0.93 4.29 -9.62
N ARG A 128 -0.13 4.53 -8.83
CA ARG A 128 -0.77 3.48 -8.05
C ARG A 128 -1.41 2.38 -8.92
N ILE A 129 -2.10 2.78 -9.99
CA ILE A 129 -2.73 1.87 -10.96
C ILE A 129 -1.65 1.08 -11.70
N TRP A 130 -0.59 1.74 -12.16
CA TRP A 130 0.53 1.10 -12.85
C TRP A 130 1.16 0.00 -11.99
N ILE A 131 1.39 0.28 -10.70
CA ILE A 131 1.91 -0.70 -9.72
C ILE A 131 0.97 -1.91 -9.57
N SER A 132 -0.35 -1.72 -9.64
CA SER A 132 -1.35 -2.80 -9.53
C SER A 132 -1.45 -3.65 -10.80
N ILE A 133 -1.42 -3.02 -11.98
CA ILE A 133 -1.59 -3.71 -13.27
C ILE A 133 -0.32 -4.46 -13.66
N GLY A 134 0.86 -3.82 -13.56
CA GLY A 134 2.11 -4.35 -14.11
C GLY A 134 2.62 -5.66 -13.49
N LYS A 135 2.03 -6.13 -12.39
CA LYS A 135 2.48 -7.35 -11.67
C LYS A 135 1.62 -8.58 -11.90
N LYS A 136 0.67 -8.50 -12.85
CA LYS A 136 -0.19 -9.62 -13.28
C LYS A 136 0.59 -10.78 -13.88
N GLU A 137 1.52 -10.46 -14.78
CA GLU A 137 2.11 -11.43 -15.71
C GLU A 137 3.28 -12.22 -15.11
N THR A 138 3.88 -11.71 -14.04
CA THR A 138 5.06 -12.33 -13.43
C THR A 138 4.75 -13.46 -12.46
N VAL A 139 3.51 -13.59 -11.99
CA VAL A 139 3.12 -14.68 -11.09
C VAL A 139 2.24 -15.64 -11.88
N ARG A 140 2.84 -16.73 -12.38
CA ARG A 140 2.12 -17.83 -13.03
C ARG A 140 0.97 -18.26 -12.13
N LYS A 141 -0.26 -18.21 -12.65
CA LYS A 141 -1.43 -18.63 -11.86
C LYS A 141 -1.27 -20.13 -11.55
N PRO A 142 -1.33 -20.54 -10.28
CA PRO A 142 -1.19 -21.94 -9.92
C PRO A 142 -2.37 -22.76 -10.44
N SER A 143 -2.15 -24.05 -10.66
CA SER A 143 -3.14 -24.94 -11.28
C SER A 143 -4.39 -25.17 -10.42
N LYS A 144 -4.27 -24.95 -9.10
CA LYS A 144 -5.34 -25.23 -8.12
C LYS A 144 -6.44 -24.16 -8.10
N LYS A 145 -7.65 -24.61 -7.77
CA LYS A 145 -8.86 -23.77 -7.73
C LYS A 145 -8.72 -22.61 -6.72
N ALA A 146 -9.29 -21.45 -7.08
CA ALA A 146 -9.33 -20.29 -6.21
C ALA A 146 -10.27 -20.52 -5.02
N ASN A 147 -9.80 -20.17 -3.82
CA ASN A 147 -10.56 -20.14 -2.58
C ASN A 147 -10.84 -18.68 -2.17
N ARG A 148 -11.95 -18.45 -1.46
CA ARG A 148 -12.19 -17.16 -0.80
C ARG A 148 -11.62 -17.20 0.61
N ILE A 149 -10.72 -16.27 0.92
CA ILE A 149 -10.04 -16.19 2.20
C ILE A 149 -10.37 -14.87 2.88
N TYR A 150 -10.84 -14.95 4.12
CA TYR A 150 -10.96 -13.79 5.00
C TYR A 150 -9.72 -13.72 5.88
N CYS A 151 -8.95 -12.64 5.77
CA CYS A 151 -7.75 -12.42 6.56
C CYS A 151 -7.99 -11.26 7.54
N ARG A 152 -7.82 -11.52 8.84
CA ARG A 152 -7.98 -10.52 9.90
C ARG A 152 -6.75 -10.53 10.80
N PRO A 153 -6.23 -9.39 11.23
CA PRO A 153 -5.15 -9.37 12.21
C PRO A 153 -5.63 -9.91 13.56
N MET A 154 -4.71 -10.49 14.31
CA MET A 154 -5.00 -11.11 15.60
C MET A 154 -5.17 -10.07 16.70
N LYS A 155 -4.41 -8.97 16.65
CA LYS A 155 -4.40 -7.89 17.65
C LYS A 155 -5.08 -6.63 17.12
N LEU A 156 -6.11 -6.15 17.83
CA LEU A 156 -6.82 -4.91 17.48
C LEU A 156 -5.92 -3.65 17.52
N ARG A 157 -4.91 -3.62 18.40
CA ARG A 157 -3.96 -2.50 18.49
C ARG A 157 -3.22 -2.26 17.16
N ILE A 158 -2.90 -3.31 16.43
CA ILE A 158 -2.22 -3.22 15.13
C ILE A 158 -3.18 -2.58 14.12
N VAL A 159 -4.42 -3.06 14.06
CA VAL A 159 -5.48 -2.46 13.22
C VAL A 159 -5.56 -0.97 13.48
N LEU A 160 -5.76 -0.56 14.73
CA LEU A 160 -5.94 0.84 15.12
C LEU A 160 -4.77 1.73 14.68
N LYS A 161 -3.52 1.27 14.85
CA LYS A 161 -2.33 2.02 14.41
C LYS A 161 -2.30 2.22 12.89
N LYS A 162 -2.55 1.16 12.13
CA LYS A 162 -2.55 1.23 10.66
C LYS A 162 -3.73 2.07 10.15
N LEU A 163 -4.88 1.95 10.82
CA LEU A 163 -6.09 2.73 10.58
C LEU A 163 -5.84 4.22 10.77
N PHE A 164 -5.26 4.57 11.92
CA PHE A 164 -4.92 5.93 12.27
C PHE A 164 -4.00 6.54 11.22
N LEU A 165 -2.97 5.81 10.77
CA LEU A 165 -2.06 6.29 9.74
C LEU A 165 -2.78 6.57 8.40
N ALA A 166 -3.66 5.67 7.97
CA ALA A 166 -4.44 5.86 6.75
C ALA A 166 -5.40 7.06 6.87
N THR A 167 -6.13 7.17 7.98
CA THR A 167 -7.05 8.28 8.25
C THR A 167 -6.32 9.62 8.35
N PHE A 168 -5.16 9.65 9.02
CA PHE A 168 -4.35 10.85 9.14
C PHE A 168 -3.82 11.32 7.77
N SER A 169 -3.37 10.37 6.93
CA SER A 169 -2.94 10.68 5.56
C SER A 169 -4.09 11.24 4.70
N LEU A 170 -5.30 10.67 4.84
CA LEU A 170 -6.49 11.17 4.14
C LEU A 170 -6.87 12.57 4.62
N PHE A 171 -6.82 12.81 5.93
CA PHE A 171 -7.11 14.12 6.51
C PHE A 171 -6.16 15.19 5.98
N LEU A 172 -4.85 14.92 5.96
CA LEU A 172 -3.85 15.84 5.42
C LEU A 172 -4.02 16.08 3.92
N SER A 173 -4.27 15.03 3.13
CA SER A 173 -4.57 15.17 1.70
C SER A 173 -5.82 16.05 1.47
N SER A 174 -6.88 15.84 2.28
CA SER A 174 -8.12 16.63 2.19
C SER A 174 -7.91 18.10 2.59
N ALA A 175 -7.12 18.36 3.62
CA ALA A 175 -6.77 19.71 4.04
C ALA A 175 -5.97 20.46 2.96
N MET A 176 -5.01 19.79 2.31
CA MET A 176 -4.26 20.37 1.20
C MET A 176 -5.14 20.60 -0.03
N PHE A 177 -6.03 19.65 -0.34
CA PHE A 177 -7.02 19.80 -1.42
C PHE A 177 -7.93 21.01 -1.17
N TYR A 178 -8.44 21.16 0.05
CA TYR A 178 -9.22 22.33 0.46
C TYR A 178 -8.40 23.62 0.37
N SER A 179 -7.12 23.61 0.76
CA SER A 179 -6.24 24.77 0.64
C SER A 179 -6.07 25.22 -0.80
N VAL A 180 -6.01 24.31 -1.77
CA VAL A 180 -5.93 24.65 -3.20
C VAL A 180 -7.24 25.25 -3.70
N LEU A 181 -8.39 24.71 -3.25
CA LEU A 181 -9.71 25.20 -3.66
C LEU A 181 -10.08 26.54 -3.01
N SER A 182 -9.62 26.76 -1.79
CA SER A 182 -9.73 28.05 -1.13
C SER A 182 -8.94 29.08 -1.94
N LYS A 183 -9.38 30.34 -1.98
CA LYS A 183 -8.64 31.46 -2.61
C LYS A 183 -7.33 31.82 -1.88
N SER A 184 -6.74 30.86 -1.16
CA SER A 184 -5.41 30.98 -0.57
C SER A 184 -4.38 31.22 -1.67
N LYS A 185 -3.29 31.89 -1.30
CA LYS A 185 -2.19 32.15 -2.24
C LYS A 185 -1.70 30.81 -2.82
N PRO A 186 -1.74 30.62 -4.15
CA PRO A 186 -1.31 29.38 -4.78
C PRO A 186 0.14 29.05 -4.40
N ASN A 187 0.40 27.88 -3.84
CA ASN A 187 1.73 27.51 -3.35
C ASN A 187 2.09 26.09 -3.76
N LEU A 188 3.24 25.91 -4.41
CA LEU A 188 3.74 24.61 -4.85
C LEU A 188 3.94 23.61 -3.70
N PHE A 189 4.26 24.06 -2.48
CA PHE A 189 4.39 23.16 -1.32
C PHE A 189 3.09 22.42 -1.00
N VAL A 190 1.94 23.09 -1.19
CA VAL A 190 0.62 22.47 -0.99
C VAL A 190 0.42 21.32 -1.98
N HIS A 191 0.87 21.49 -3.22
CA HIS A 191 0.81 20.45 -4.27
C HIS A 191 1.77 19.29 -4.01
N ILE A 192 2.99 19.56 -3.55
CA ILE A 192 3.94 18.51 -3.14
C ILE A 192 3.35 17.71 -1.97
N GLY A 193 2.84 18.40 -0.95
CA GLY A 193 2.17 17.77 0.18
C GLY A 193 0.97 16.93 -0.26
N LEU A 194 0.11 17.48 -1.13
CA LEU A 194 -1.02 16.78 -1.71
C LEU A 194 -0.58 15.50 -2.43
N CYS A 195 0.49 15.54 -3.23
CA CYS A 195 1.03 14.37 -3.92
C CYS A 195 1.47 13.29 -2.93
N VAL A 196 2.29 13.67 -1.94
CA VAL A 196 2.88 12.76 -0.96
C VAL A 196 1.79 12.10 -0.12
N PHE A 197 0.89 12.87 0.50
CA PHE A 197 -0.15 12.33 1.38
C PHE A 197 -1.22 11.54 0.61
N SER A 198 -1.52 11.91 -0.64
CA SER A 198 -2.43 11.12 -1.48
C SER A 198 -1.80 9.78 -1.84
N PHE A 199 -0.51 9.75 -2.17
CA PHE A 199 0.19 8.50 -2.43
C PHE A 199 0.27 7.60 -1.19
N PHE A 200 0.60 8.16 -0.02
CA PHE A 200 0.59 7.41 1.25
C PHE A 200 -0.77 6.80 1.55
N TYR A 201 -1.85 7.55 1.34
CA TYR A 201 -3.21 7.06 1.51
C TYR A 201 -3.51 5.89 0.54
N LEU A 202 -3.25 6.08 -0.75
CA LEU A 202 -3.46 5.06 -1.79
C LEU A 202 -2.61 3.79 -1.59
N ALA A 203 -1.43 3.91 -0.97
CA ALA A 203 -0.55 2.79 -0.66
C ALA A 203 -0.96 2.02 0.60
N SER A 204 -1.75 2.64 1.50
CA SER A 204 -2.11 2.08 2.81
C SER A 204 -2.82 0.72 2.71
N GLY A 205 -3.77 0.59 1.78
CA GLY A 205 -4.58 -0.62 1.60
C GLY A 205 -3.77 -1.89 1.32
N ASN A 206 -2.66 -1.77 0.59
CA ASN A 206 -1.81 -2.92 0.24
C ASN A 206 -0.63 -3.10 1.18
N VAL A 207 0.14 -2.04 1.43
CA VAL A 207 1.45 -2.14 2.09
C VAL A 207 1.31 -2.17 3.60
N VAL A 208 0.40 -1.33 4.10
CA VAL A 208 0.30 -1.00 5.52
C VAL A 208 -0.64 -1.96 6.24
N LEU A 209 -1.76 -2.35 5.62
CA LEU A 209 -2.79 -3.20 6.26
C LEU A 209 -2.50 -4.70 6.25
N TYR A 210 -1.68 -5.20 5.31
CA TYR A 210 -1.26 -6.61 5.25
C TYR A 210 0.24 -6.77 5.52
N ALA A 211 0.83 -5.96 6.40
CA ALA A 211 2.26 -6.06 6.70
C ALA A 211 2.65 -7.47 7.18
N SER A 212 3.84 -7.93 6.79
CA SER A 212 4.28 -9.31 7.03
C SER A 212 4.68 -9.62 8.46
N ASP A 213 5.01 -8.59 9.24
CA ASP A 213 5.46 -8.72 10.63
C ASP A 213 4.29 -8.98 11.61
N ASP A 214 3.06 -8.97 11.13
CA ASP A 214 1.85 -9.08 11.96
C ASP A 214 1.28 -10.51 11.93
N ASP A 215 0.73 -10.95 13.07
CA ASP A 215 0.00 -12.23 13.15
C ASP A 215 -1.45 -12.07 12.65
N TYR A 216 -1.87 -12.99 11.79
CA TYR A 216 -3.23 -12.99 11.22
C TYR A 216 -4.00 -14.25 11.59
N LYS A 217 -5.32 -14.14 11.56
CA LYS A 217 -6.28 -15.24 11.59
C LYS A 217 -7.06 -15.27 10.29
N VAL A 218 -7.20 -16.47 9.75
CA VAL A 218 -7.70 -16.71 8.41
C VAL A 218 -8.88 -17.66 8.42
N LYS A 219 -9.96 -17.31 7.71
CA LYS A 219 -11.08 -18.21 7.44
C LYS A 219 -11.14 -18.51 5.94
N ILE A 220 -10.92 -19.77 5.58
CA ILE A 220 -10.98 -20.25 4.20
C ILE A 220 -12.41 -20.71 3.89
N LYS A 221 -12.98 -20.22 2.80
CA LYS A 221 -14.27 -20.65 2.25
C LYS A 221 -14.02 -21.15 0.83
N LYS A 222 -14.20 -22.47 0.62
CA LYS A 222 -14.15 -23.08 -0.71
C LYS A 222 -15.27 -22.48 -1.57
N ILE A 223 -14.94 -22.14 -2.82
CA ILE A 223 -15.95 -21.71 -3.79
C ILE A 223 -16.65 -23.00 -4.27
N LYS A 224 -17.91 -23.23 -3.84
CA LYS A 224 -18.76 -24.26 -4.45
C LYS A 224 -19.13 -23.79 -5.86
N ARG A 225 -19.08 -24.68 -6.85
CA ARG A 225 -19.75 -24.42 -8.14
C ARG A 225 -21.24 -24.24 -7.87
N ALA A 226 -21.85 -23.25 -8.51
CA ALA A 226 -23.20 -23.43 -9.00
C ALA A 226 -23.00 -24.30 -10.25
N ASP A 227 -23.38 -25.55 -10.15
CA ASP A 227 -23.49 -26.43 -11.32
C ASP A 227 -24.68 -25.95 -12.18
#